data_AF-A0A812PGR7-F1
#
_entry.id   AF-A0A812PGR7-F1
#
_cell.length_a   1.000
_cell.length_b   1.000
_cell.length_c   1.000
_cell.angle_alpha   90.00
_cell.angle_beta   90.00
_cell.angle_gamma   90.00
#
_symmetry.space_group_name_H-M   'P 1'
#
loop_
_entity.id
_entity.type
_entity.pdbx_description
1 polymer ?
#
loop_
_entity_poly.entity_id
_entity_poly.type
_entity_poly.pdbx_seq_one_letter_code
_entity_poly.pdbx_strand_id
1 'polypeptide(L)'
;MSTLEEDVPRLQVLAAKLTKWLLAEEGFGRSLDDFFRGHSQYFDDYQDEHALHYTTLHKEFSTKLEAEVEGWLAEEGLTTDDLALILRAAKDGLAGEDAAAEVDLVEMMLEAVDYQKWISSIFALKRRIRERRKVRVRKVPRL
;
A
#
# COMPACT_ATOMS: atom_id res chain seq x y z
N MET A 1 24.58 6.43 16.09
CA MET A 1 24.44 5.06 15.57
C MET A 1 23.21 4.47 16.20
N SER A 2 22.19 4.16 15.41
CA SER A 2 20.94 3.60 15.93
C SER A 2 21.24 2.19 16.42
N THR A 3 20.86 1.87 17.66
CA THR A 3 21.02 0.53 18.25
C THR A 3 20.23 -0.56 17.52
N LEU A 4 19.40 -0.17 16.54
CA LEU A 4 18.58 -1.06 15.72
C LEU A 4 19.36 -1.70 14.55
N GLU A 5 20.46 -1.12 14.08
CA GLU A 5 21.21 -1.62 12.91
C GLU A 5 21.75 -3.04 13.09
N GLU A 6 22.00 -3.47 14.32
CA GLU A 6 22.59 -4.76 14.65
C GLU A 6 21.54 -5.82 15.08
N ASP A 7 20.27 -5.43 15.27
CA ASP A 7 19.19 -6.29 15.76
C ASP A 7 18.21 -6.67 14.64
N VAL A 8 18.72 -7.47 13.69
CA VAL A 8 17.95 -7.96 12.54
C VAL A 8 16.63 -8.65 12.95
N PRO A 9 16.58 -9.52 13.98
CA PRO A 9 15.31 -10.12 14.43
C PRO A 9 14.27 -9.06 14.85
N ARG A 10 14.68 -8.02 15.57
CA ARG A 10 13.77 -6.93 15.93
C ARG A 10 13.29 -6.15 14.72
N LEU A 11 14.16 -5.87 13.74
CA LEU A 11 13.77 -5.21 12.50
C LEU A 11 12.75 -6.01 11.70
N GLN A 12 12.88 -7.34 11.65
CA GLN A 12 11.91 -8.23 11.00
C GLN A 12 10.54 -8.22 11.70
N VAL A 13 10.53 -8.24 13.04
CA VAL A 13 9.28 -8.11 13.81
C VAL A 13 8.60 -6.75 13.56
N LEU A 14 9.38 -5.68 13.50
CA LEU A 14 8.87 -4.34 13.16
C LEU A 14 8.32 -4.28 11.74
N ALA A 15 8.99 -4.91 10.76
CA ALA A 15 8.50 -4.99 9.39
C ALA A 15 7.15 -5.71 9.31
N ALA A 16 7.03 -6.88 9.96
CA ALA A 16 5.77 -7.62 10.02
C ALA A 16 4.65 -6.80 10.69
N LYS A 17 4.98 -6.06 11.76
CA LYS A 17 4.05 -5.18 12.46
C LYS A 17 3.58 -4.02 11.58
N LEU A 18 4.50 -3.37 10.86
CA LEU A 18 4.19 -2.30 9.92
C LEU A 18 3.30 -2.81 8.77
N THR A 19 3.64 -3.94 8.16
CA THR A 19 2.81 -4.58 7.12
C THR A 19 1.39 -4.85 7.62
N LYS A 20 1.26 -5.43 8.83
CA LYS A 20 -0.05 -5.70 9.41
C LYS A 20 -0.84 -4.42 9.66
N TRP A 21 -0.19 -3.36 10.15
CA TRP A 21 -0.83 -2.08 10.42
C TRP A 21 -1.26 -1.38 9.12
N LEU A 22 -0.45 -1.42 8.06
CA LEU A 22 -0.79 -0.85 6.75
C LEU A 22 -2.05 -1.50 6.14
N LEU A 23 -2.25 -2.80 6.39
CA LEU A 23 -3.39 -3.57 5.88
C LEU A 23 -4.61 -3.58 6.80
N ALA A 24 -4.48 -3.13 8.05
CA ALA A 24 -5.55 -3.15 9.02
C ALA A 24 -6.53 -1.98 8.83
N GLU A 25 -7.83 -2.24 9.03
CA GLU A 25 -8.87 -1.19 9.02
C GLU A 25 -8.66 -0.13 10.13
N GLU A 26 -8.12 -0.54 11.28
CA GLU A 26 -7.79 0.41 12.37
C GLU A 26 -6.40 1.06 12.19
N GLY A 27 -5.69 0.73 11.10
CA GLY A 27 -4.46 1.39 10.68
C GLY A 27 -4.67 2.16 9.37
N PHE A 28 -3.74 2.04 8.43
CA PHE A 28 -3.83 2.77 7.16
C PHE A 28 -4.97 2.28 6.24
N GLY A 29 -5.47 1.06 6.43
CA GLY A 29 -6.52 0.46 5.60
C GLY A 29 -7.78 1.32 5.51
N ARG A 30 -8.19 1.97 6.61
CA ARG A 30 -9.33 2.91 6.58
C ARG A 30 -9.04 4.17 5.78
N SER A 31 -7.84 4.73 5.92
CA SER A 31 -7.41 5.88 5.12
C SER A 31 -7.41 5.56 3.62
N LEU A 32 -7.01 4.35 3.25
CA LEU A 32 -7.08 3.84 1.88
C LEU A 32 -8.52 3.69 1.39
N ASP A 33 -9.40 3.09 2.20
CA ASP A 33 -10.82 2.92 1.87
C ASP A 33 -11.55 4.27 1.70
N ASP A 34 -11.31 5.22 2.60
CA ASP A 34 -11.88 6.56 2.53
C ASP A 34 -11.42 7.30 1.29
N PHE A 35 -10.13 7.18 0.95
CA PHE A 35 -9.56 7.76 -0.27
C PHE A 35 -10.26 7.21 -1.51
N PHE A 36 -10.40 5.89 -1.63
CA PHE A 36 -11.07 5.27 -2.77
C PHE A 36 -12.56 5.59 -2.83
N ARG A 37 -13.25 5.64 -1.68
CA ARG A 37 -14.66 6.02 -1.63
C ARG A 37 -14.89 7.43 -2.13
N GLY A 38 -14.02 8.37 -1.74
CA GLY A 38 -14.11 9.78 -2.17
C GLY A 38 -13.74 10.01 -3.63
N HIS A 39 -12.77 9.25 -4.17
CA HIS A 39 -12.13 9.58 -5.44
C HIS A 39 -12.35 8.58 -6.58
N SER A 40 -12.91 7.40 -6.31
CA SER A 40 -13.06 6.31 -7.31
C SER A 40 -13.79 6.73 -8.59
N GLN A 41 -14.70 7.71 -8.50
CA GLN A 41 -15.44 8.24 -9.63
C GLN A 41 -14.59 9.04 -10.62
N TYR A 42 -13.46 9.61 -10.18
CA TYR A 42 -12.62 10.45 -11.03
C TYR A 42 -11.66 9.65 -11.91
N PHE A 43 -11.35 8.40 -11.54
CA PHE A 43 -10.45 7.55 -12.33
C PHE A 43 -11.16 6.93 -13.53
N ASP A 44 -11.04 7.51 -14.72
CA ASP A 44 -11.53 6.91 -15.95
C ASP A 44 -10.52 5.88 -16.49
N ASP A 45 -10.91 4.59 -16.53
CA ASP A 45 -10.07 3.50 -17.04
C ASP A 45 -10.24 3.26 -18.55
N TYR A 46 -10.97 4.14 -19.26
CA TYR A 46 -11.18 4.09 -20.71
C TYR A 46 -10.30 5.08 -21.50
N GLN A 47 -9.58 5.97 -20.82
CA GLN A 47 -8.68 6.92 -21.47
C GLN A 47 -7.23 6.47 -21.34
N ASP A 48 -6.51 6.46 -22.47
CA ASP A 48 -5.07 6.17 -22.50
C ASP A 48 -4.27 7.34 -21.91
N GLU A 49 -4.81 8.57 -21.97
CA GLU A 49 -4.21 9.75 -21.36
C GLU A 49 -4.64 9.90 -19.90
N HIS A 50 -3.65 10.02 -19.02
CA HIS A 50 -3.90 10.27 -17.60
C HIS A 50 -4.34 11.72 -17.39
N ALA A 51 -5.50 11.91 -16.75
CA ALA A 51 -5.96 13.23 -16.37
C ALA A 51 -4.95 13.90 -15.43
N LEU A 52 -4.69 15.20 -15.64
CA LEU A 52 -3.74 15.97 -14.84
C LEU A 52 -4.03 15.86 -13.33
N HIS A 53 -5.32 15.82 -12.95
CA HIS A 53 -5.73 15.72 -11.56
C HIS A 53 -5.29 14.40 -10.88
N TYR A 54 -4.94 13.33 -11.62
CA TYR A 54 -4.43 12.09 -11.02
C TYR A 54 -3.12 12.33 -10.29
N THR A 55 -2.28 13.25 -10.77
CA THR A 55 -1.03 13.62 -10.10
C THR A 55 -1.30 14.35 -8.79
N THR A 56 -2.34 15.19 -8.73
CA THR A 56 -2.78 15.86 -7.49
C THR A 56 -3.28 14.83 -6.49
N LEU A 57 -4.14 13.91 -6.92
CA LEU A 57 -4.68 12.84 -6.07
C LEU A 57 -3.58 11.92 -5.54
N HIS A 58 -2.58 11.59 -6.36
CA HIS A 58 -1.43 10.81 -5.94
C HIS A 58 -0.62 11.53 -4.87
N LYS A 59 -0.35 12.83 -5.04
CA LYS A 59 0.37 13.63 -4.04
C LYS A 59 -0.39 13.72 -2.72
N GLU A 60 -1.71 13.93 -2.76
CA GLU A 60 -2.54 13.94 -1.55
C GLU A 60 -2.49 12.59 -0.84
N PHE A 61 -2.58 11.50 -1.60
CA PHE A 61 -2.49 10.14 -1.07
C PHE A 61 -1.11 9.84 -0.47
N SER A 62 -0.02 10.11 -1.20
CA SER A 62 1.34 9.81 -0.75
C SER A 62 1.73 10.65 0.47
N THR A 63 1.37 11.94 0.48
CA THR A 63 1.60 12.82 1.65
C THR A 63 0.88 12.30 2.89
N LYS A 64 -0.36 11.82 2.73
CA LYS A 64 -1.10 11.23 3.85
C LYS A 64 -0.44 9.94 4.34
N LEU A 65 -0.05 9.06 3.43
CA LEU A 65 0.66 7.83 3.78
C LEU A 65 1.96 8.12 4.54
N GLU A 66 2.77 9.05 4.05
CA GLU A 66 4.02 9.46 4.69
C GLU A 66 3.77 9.96 6.12
N ALA A 67 2.80 10.86 6.32
CA ALA A 67 2.47 11.38 7.64
C ALA A 67 1.96 10.31 8.62
N GLU A 68 1.15 9.36 8.14
CA GLU A 68 0.62 8.26 8.96
C GLU A 68 1.73 7.25 9.33
N VAL A 69 2.65 6.98 8.41
CA VAL A 69 3.84 6.14 8.68
C VAL A 69 4.77 6.83 9.67
N GLU A 70 5.01 8.14 9.54
CA GLU A 70 5.77 8.92 10.53
C GLU A 70 5.11 8.88 11.91
N GLY A 71 3.79 9.01 11.98
CA GLY A 71 3.02 8.86 13.21
C GLY A 71 3.20 7.49 13.85
N TRP A 72 3.06 6.42 13.06
CA TRP A 72 3.29 5.05 13.52
C TRP A 72 4.72 4.84 14.04
N LEU A 73 5.74 5.35 13.33
CA LEU A 73 7.13 5.27 13.78
C LEU A 73 7.30 5.96 15.13
N ALA A 74 6.74 7.16 15.30
CA ALA A 74 6.82 7.91 16.56
C ALA A 74 6.15 7.16 17.73
N GLU A 75 5.02 6.49 17.50
CA GLU A 75 4.34 5.64 18.50
C GLU A 75 5.20 4.44 18.93
N GLU A 76 5.99 3.89 18.01
CA GLU A 76 6.95 2.81 18.28
C GLU A 76 8.28 3.31 18.87
N GLY A 77 8.44 4.63 19.06
CA GLY A 77 9.69 5.25 19.51
C GLY A 77 10.81 5.20 18.47
N LEU A 78 10.45 5.19 17.19
CA LEU A 78 11.31 5.09 16.02
C LEU A 78 11.37 6.41 15.25
N THR A 79 12.35 6.51 14.36
CA THR A 79 12.55 7.63 13.46
C THR A 79 12.43 7.20 11.99
N THR A 80 12.41 8.18 11.08
CA THR A 80 12.42 7.90 9.63
C THR A 80 13.69 7.17 9.19
N ASP A 81 14.83 7.41 9.85
CA ASP A 81 16.06 6.67 9.57
C ASP A 81 15.91 5.18 9.90
N ASP A 82 15.14 4.84 10.95
CA ASP A 82 14.85 3.45 11.32
C ASP A 82 13.92 2.78 10.30
N LEU A 83 13.05 3.52 9.60
CA LEU A 83 12.21 2.97 8.52
C LEU A 83 13.06 2.36 7.40
N ALA A 84 14.15 3.02 7.01
CA ALA A 84 15.04 2.49 5.99
C ALA A 84 15.67 1.15 6.40
N LEU A 85 16.00 0.99 7.69
CA LEU A 85 16.52 -0.26 8.25
C LEU A 85 15.45 -1.35 8.26
N ILE A 86 14.21 -1.01 8.64
CA ILE A 86 13.07 -1.94 8.64
C ILE A 86 12.78 -2.44 7.22
N LEU A 87 12.73 -1.54 6.24
CA LEU A 87 12.49 -1.88 4.84
C LEU A 87 13.59 -2.77 4.27
N ARG A 88 14.85 -2.49 4.61
CA ARG A 88 15.99 -3.33 4.22
C ARG A 88 15.87 -4.73 4.82
N ALA A 89 15.59 -4.85 6.12
CA ALA A 89 15.41 -6.13 6.78
C ALA A 89 14.23 -6.94 6.21
N ALA A 90 13.13 -6.27 5.84
CA ALA A 90 11.99 -6.89 5.18
C ALA A 90 12.38 -7.51 3.82
N LYS A 91 13.14 -6.76 3.01
CA LYS A 91 13.63 -7.23 1.72
C LYS A 91 14.61 -8.40 1.85
N ASP A 92 15.52 -8.33 2.80
CA ASP A 92 16.52 -9.37 3.04
C ASP A 92 15.87 -10.65 3.60
N GLY A 93 14.80 -10.52 4.41
CA GLY A 93 14.02 -11.65 4.94
C GLY A 93 13.24 -12.44 3.89
N LEU A 94 12.73 -11.77 2.84
CA LEU A 94 12.05 -12.41 1.71
C LEU A 94 12.97 -13.29 0.84
N ALA A 95 14.29 -13.16 0.97
CA ALA A 95 15.26 -13.99 0.27
C ALA A 95 15.54 -15.34 0.97
N GLY A 96 14.88 -15.62 2.11
CA GLY A 96 15.00 -16.88 2.87
C GLY A 96 14.08 -18.01 2.40
N GLU A 97 14.42 -19.25 2.75
CA GLU A 97 13.71 -20.47 2.30
C GLU A 97 12.29 -20.65 2.89
N ASP A 98 11.93 -19.89 3.93
CA ASP A 98 10.62 -19.93 4.62
C ASP A 98 9.70 -18.75 4.25
N ALA A 99 9.87 -18.14 3.06
CA ALA A 99 9.03 -17.05 2.56
C ALA A 99 7.60 -17.52 2.23
N ALA A 100 6.82 -17.87 3.27
CA ALA A 100 5.42 -18.22 3.16
C ALA A 100 4.58 -16.98 2.84
N ALA A 101 4.50 -16.61 1.56
CA ALA A 101 3.56 -15.64 1.00
C ALA A 101 3.37 -14.36 1.85
N GLU A 102 4.45 -13.80 2.38
CA GLU A 102 4.39 -12.50 3.04
C GLU A 102 4.24 -11.40 1.98
N VAL A 103 3.40 -10.42 2.30
CA VAL A 103 3.26 -9.20 1.49
C VAL A 103 4.62 -8.53 1.43
N ASP A 104 5.16 -8.32 0.22
CA ASP A 104 6.39 -7.56 0.03
C ASP A 104 6.15 -6.12 0.45
N LEU A 105 6.58 -5.79 1.67
CA LEU A 105 6.40 -4.48 2.27
C LEU A 105 7.04 -3.37 1.44
N VAL A 106 8.22 -3.64 0.85
CA VAL A 106 8.93 -2.65 0.04
C VAL A 106 8.16 -2.39 -1.24
N GLU A 107 7.75 -3.45 -1.96
CA GLU A 107 6.96 -3.28 -3.17
C GLU A 107 5.60 -2.63 -2.88
N MET A 108 4.94 -2.97 -1.77
CA MET A 108 3.69 -2.34 -1.36
C MET A 108 3.85 -0.84 -1.11
N MET A 109 4.91 -0.42 -0.39
CA MET A 109 5.17 1.01 -0.18
C MET A 109 5.56 1.71 -1.49
N LEU A 110 6.35 1.06 -2.34
CA LEU A 110 6.70 1.59 -3.67
C LEU A 110 5.47 1.75 -4.57
N GLU A 111 4.55 0.79 -4.57
CA GLU A 111 3.28 0.89 -5.30
C GLU A 111 2.44 2.10 -4.83
N ALA A 112 2.56 2.49 -3.57
CA ALA A 112 1.82 3.61 -3.02
C ALA A 112 2.47 4.98 -3.34
N VAL A 113 3.80 5.07 -3.31
CA VAL A 113 4.53 6.34 -3.49
C VAL A 113 4.98 6.60 -4.93
N ASP A 114 5.15 5.56 -5.76
CA ASP A 114 5.46 5.72 -7.18
C ASP A 114 4.17 5.96 -7.98
N TYR A 115 4.10 7.10 -8.67
CA TYR A 115 2.91 7.48 -9.43
C TYR A 115 2.50 6.44 -10.48
N GLN A 116 3.46 5.89 -11.23
CA GLN A 116 3.19 4.96 -12.34
C GLN A 116 2.68 3.62 -11.82
N LYS A 117 3.28 3.11 -10.73
CA LYS A 117 2.80 1.91 -10.06
C LYS A 117 1.41 2.14 -9.45
N TRP A 118 1.24 3.24 -8.73
CA TRP A 118 -0.01 3.61 -8.07
C TRP A 118 -1.18 3.68 -9.04
N ILE A 119 -1.05 4.45 -10.12
CA ILE A 119 -2.15 4.63 -11.10
C ILE A 119 -2.45 3.31 -11.83
N SER A 120 -1.42 2.50 -12.10
CA SER A 120 -1.59 1.17 -12.69
C SER A 120 -2.37 0.23 -11.77
N SER A 121 -2.06 0.24 -10.47
CA SER A 121 -2.77 -0.55 -9.45
C SER A 121 -4.24 -0.12 -9.32
N ILE A 122 -4.52 1.19 -9.38
CA ILE A 122 -5.90 1.73 -9.37
C ILE A 122 -6.70 1.25 -10.59
N PHE A 123 -6.14 1.37 -11.79
CA PHE A 123 -6.84 0.91 -13.00
C PHE A 123 -6.99 -0.60 -13.03
N ALA A 124 -6.00 -1.37 -12.55
CA ALA A 124 -6.14 -2.81 -12.38
C ALA A 124 -7.30 -3.15 -11.42
N LEU A 125 -7.44 -2.43 -10.31
CA LEU A 125 -8.53 -2.61 -9.35
C LEU A 125 -9.90 -2.29 -9.99
N LYS A 126 -10.04 -1.17 -10.70
CA LYS A 126 -11.29 -0.82 -11.40
C LYS A 126 -11.70 -1.88 -12.43
N ARG A 127 -10.75 -2.35 -13.24
CA ARG A 127 -10.97 -3.42 -14.21
C ARG A 127 -11.48 -4.70 -13.54
N ARG A 128 -10.84 -5.15 -12.46
CA ARG A 128 -11.25 -6.33 -11.67
C ARG A 128 -12.66 -6.17 -11.08
N ILE A 129 -12.99 -5.02 -10.50
CA ILE A 129 -14.34 -4.76 -9.94
C ILE A 129 -15.40 -4.84 -11.04
N ARG A 130 -15.14 -4.25 -12.19
CA ARG A 130 -16.03 -4.29 -13.36
C ARG A 130 -16.26 -5.71 -13.87
N GLU A 131 -15.19 -6.49 -14.02
CA GLU A 131 -15.26 -7.88 -14.47
C GLU A 131 -16.09 -8.75 -13.52
N ARG A 132 -15.87 -8.62 -12.20
CA ARG A 132 -16.68 -9.32 -11.18
C ARG A 132 -18.17 -8.97 -11.29
N ARG A 133 -18.51 -7.69 -11.56
CA ARG A 133 -19.90 -7.25 -11.80
C ARG A 133 -20.49 -7.90 -13.06
N LYS A 134 -19.75 -7.96 -14.18
CA LYS A 134 -20.19 -8.61 -15.43
C LYS A 134 -20.49 -10.10 -15.21
N VAL A 135 -19.63 -10.81 -14.47
CA VAL A 135 -19.85 -12.23 -14.15
C VAL A 135 -21.10 -12.42 -13.28
N ARG A 136 -21.34 -11.56 -12.29
CA ARG A 136 -22.53 -11.62 -11.43
C ARG A 136 -23.82 -11.39 -12.21
N VAL A 137 -23.85 -10.38 -13.10
CA VAL A 137 -25.03 -10.09 -13.94
C VAL A 137 -25.34 -11.23 -14.90
N ARG A 138 -24.33 -11.91 -15.46
CA ARG A 138 -24.52 -13.07 -16.34
C ARG A 138 -25.07 -14.32 -15.62
N LYS A 139 -24.87 -14.42 -14.31
CA LYS A 139 -25.31 -15.57 -13.50
C LYS A 139 -26.73 -15.46 -12.94
N VAL A 140 -27.39 -14.31 -13.06
CA VAL A 140 -28.79 -14.15 -12.65
C VAL A 140 -29.67 -14.56 -13.85
N PRO A 141 -30.43 -15.67 -13.78
CA PRO A 141 -31.37 -16.03 -14.83
C PRO A 141 -32.43 -14.94 -14.91
N ARG A 142 -32.76 -14.49 -16.13
CA ARG A 142 -33.96 -13.67 -16.33
C ARG A 142 -35.16 -14.60 -16.09
N LEU A 143 -35.87 -14.37 -14.99
CA LEU A 143 -37.19 -14.96 -14.73
C LEU A 143 -38.24 -14.23 -15.58
#